data_AF-A0A433CXY7-F1
#
_entry.id   AF-A0A433CXY7-F1
#
_cell.length_a   1.000
_cell.length_b   1.000
_cell.length_c   1.000
_cell.angle_alpha   90.00
_cell.angle_beta   90.00
_cell.angle_gamma   90.00
#
_symmetry.space_group_name_H-M   'P 1'
#
loop_
_entity.id
_entity.type
_entity.pdbx_description
1 polymer ?
#
loop_
_entity_poly.entity_id
_entity_poly.type
_entity_poly.pdbx_seq_one_letter_code
_entity_poly.pdbx_strand_id
1 'polypeptide(L)'
;MGSQKIEKCFITGVTPLSMADNTSGFNISRNVSDDPTLSGLCGLSREDVLAALKLRDVCGLNDEEVKKRFDEMELYFNGYRFTPVAETPRVYNTNTGLEYLQVSSQ
;
A
#
# COMPACT_ATOMS: atom_id res chain seq x y z
N MET A 1 -8.66 13.37 39.44
CA MET A 1 -7.95 13.93 38.26
C MET A 1 -8.02 12.89 37.15
N GLY A 2 -8.87 13.12 36.15
CA GLY A 2 -9.24 12.11 35.14
C GLY A 2 -8.17 11.93 34.08
N SER A 3 -7.73 10.68 33.87
CA SER A 3 -6.93 10.30 32.72
C SER A 3 -7.82 10.29 31.47
N GLN A 4 -7.80 11.36 30.68
CA GLN A 4 -8.38 11.32 29.34
C GLN A 4 -7.43 10.54 28.43
N LYS A 5 -7.62 9.23 28.34
CA LYS A 5 -6.99 8.38 27.33
C LYS A 5 -7.86 8.44 26.08
N ILE A 6 -7.28 8.68 24.92
CA ILE A 6 -8.00 8.55 23.66
C ILE A 6 -8.34 7.07 23.46
N GLU A 7 -9.62 6.73 23.57
CA GLU A 7 -10.09 5.36 23.44
C GLU A 7 -10.26 4.94 21.97
N LYS A 8 -10.72 5.86 21.11
CA LYS A 8 -10.86 5.69 19.65
C LYS A 8 -10.71 7.05 18.95
N CYS A 9 -10.05 7.06 17.80
CA CYS A 9 -9.93 8.22 16.92
C CYS A 9 -10.41 7.83 15.52
N PHE A 10 -11.33 8.61 14.96
CA PHE A 10 -11.80 8.46 13.58
C PHE A 10 -11.31 9.66 12.78
N ILE A 11 -10.38 9.42 11.87
CA ILE A 11 -9.86 10.43 10.94
C ILE A 11 -10.67 10.28 9.65
N THR A 12 -11.74 11.04 9.54
CA THR A 12 -12.41 11.23 8.25
C THR A 12 -11.50 12.11 7.39
N GLY A 13 -11.33 11.79 6.10
CA GLY A 13 -10.49 12.57 5.20
C GLY A 13 -10.88 14.04 5.20
N VAL A 14 -10.13 14.86 5.93
CA VAL A 14 -10.24 16.31 5.88
C VAL A 14 -9.59 16.75 4.59
N THR A 15 -10.25 17.62 3.83
CA THR A 15 -9.65 18.20 2.63
C THR A 15 -8.38 18.95 3.04
N PRO A 16 -7.32 18.97 2.20
CA PRO A 16 -6.08 19.70 2.54
C PRO A 16 -6.31 21.16 2.94
N LEU A 17 -7.35 21.79 2.40
CA LEU A 17 -7.78 23.14 2.78
C LEU A 17 -8.22 23.25 4.25
N SER A 18 -8.92 22.23 4.77
CA SER A 18 -9.34 22.16 6.17
C SER A 18 -8.20 21.79 7.13
N MET A 19 -7.07 21.28 6.64
CA MET A 19 -5.86 21.06 7.45
C MET A 19 -5.09 22.36 7.75
N ALA A 20 -5.32 23.43 6.99
CA ALA A 20 -4.64 24.71 7.16
C ALA A 20 -5.30 25.61 8.21
N ASP A 21 -6.56 25.35 8.56
CA ASP A 21 -7.32 26.20 9.48
C ASP A 21 -7.05 25.85 10.96
N ASN A 22 -6.70 26.91 11.67
CA ASN A 22 -6.26 27.09 13.05
C ASN A 22 -7.24 26.65 14.15
N THR A 23 -8.33 25.94 13.80
CA THR A 23 -9.35 25.42 14.72
C THR A 23 -9.47 23.89 14.72
N SER A 24 -8.79 23.20 13.80
CA SER A 24 -8.69 21.75 13.78
C SER A 24 -7.55 21.31 14.70
N GLY A 25 -7.79 20.46 15.71
CA GLY A 25 -6.75 19.88 16.58
C GLY A 25 -5.65 19.07 15.85
N PHE A 26 -5.68 19.04 14.50
CA PHE A 26 -4.69 18.42 13.62
C PHE A 26 -3.53 19.34 13.19
N ASN A 27 -3.42 20.57 13.70
CA ASN A 27 -2.25 21.44 13.45
C ASN A 27 -0.90 20.88 13.92
N ILE A 28 -0.90 19.79 14.69
CA ILE A 28 0.30 19.04 15.12
C ILE A 28 0.71 17.99 14.07
N SER A 29 -0.16 17.72 13.09
CA SER A 29 0.04 16.68 12.07
C SER A 29 0.68 17.25 10.82
N ARG A 30 1.68 16.54 10.31
CA ARG A 30 2.35 16.85 9.05
C ARG A 30 1.74 16.03 7.92
N ASN A 31 1.36 16.66 6.81
CA ASN A 31 1.01 15.94 5.59
C ASN A 31 2.28 15.31 5.00
N VAL A 32 2.23 14.01 4.77
CA VAL A 32 3.34 13.20 4.24
C VAL A 32 2.91 12.33 3.06
N SER A 33 1.76 12.62 2.43
CA SER A 33 1.19 11.79 1.36
C SER A 33 2.12 11.59 0.17
N ASP A 34 2.95 12.60 -0.14
CA ASP A 34 3.89 12.56 -1.27
C ASP A 34 5.33 12.20 -0.85
N ASP A 35 5.54 11.87 0.44
CA ASP A 35 6.86 11.54 0.97
C ASP A 35 7.34 10.18 0.38
N PRO A 36 8.42 10.19 -0.42
CA PRO A 36 8.90 8.98 -1.08
C PRO A 36 9.40 7.92 -0.09
N THR A 37 9.77 8.31 1.13
CA THR A 37 10.20 7.36 2.17
C THR A 37 9.03 6.58 2.76
N LEU A 38 7.81 7.12 2.66
CA LEU A 38 6.58 6.54 3.20
C LEU A 38 5.67 5.94 2.13
N SER A 39 5.91 6.21 0.84
CA SER A 39 5.06 5.74 -0.26
C SER A 39 4.93 4.21 -0.31
N GLY A 40 5.92 3.48 0.21
CA GLY A 40 5.88 2.02 0.35
C GLY A 40 4.75 1.52 1.26
N LEU A 41 4.25 2.35 2.18
CA LEU A 41 3.15 1.97 3.09
C LEU A 41 1.79 1.86 2.39
N CYS A 42 1.68 2.36 1.15
CA CYS A 42 0.42 2.45 0.43
C CYS A 42 0.12 1.25 -0.48
N GLY A 43 0.92 0.20 -0.40
CA GLY A 43 0.71 -1.04 -1.15
C GLY A 43 1.82 -2.05 -0.91
N LEU A 44 1.81 -3.12 -1.69
CA LEU A 44 2.85 -4.16 -1.66
C LEU A 44 4.01 -3.75 -2.54
N SER A 45 5.25 -3.97 -2.09
CA SER A 45 6.41 -3.80 -2.97
C SER A 45 6.47 -4.91 -4.03
N ARG A 46 7.34 -4.75 -5.02
CA ARG A 46 7.64 -5.82 -5.99
C ARG A 46 8.15 -7.07 -5.27
N GLU A 47 8.99 -6.88 -4.25
CA GLU A 47 9.57 -7.95 -3.45
C GLU A 47 8.49 -8.67 -2.64
N ASP A 48 7.52 -7.94 -2.07
CA ASP A 48 6.39 -8.53 -1.35
C ASP A 48 5.55 -9.41 -2.27
N VAL A 49 5.23 -8.93 -3.48
CA VAL A 49 4.46 -9.70 -4.47
C VAL A 49 5.22 -10.96 -4.89
N LEU A 50 6.52 -10.84 -5.19
CA LEU A 50 7.35 -11.99 -5.55
C LEU A 50 7.47 -13.00 -4.39
N ALA A 51 7.59 -12.52 -3.16
CA ALA A 51 7.63 -13.37 -1.98
C ALA A 51 6.29 -14.11 -1.78
N ALA A 52 5.16 -13.43 -1.98
CA ALA A 52 3.83 -14.05 -1.91
C ALA A 52 3.64 -15.13 -2.98
N LEU A 53 4.08 -14.89 -4.22
CA LEU A 53 4.02 -15.89 -5.30
C LEU A 53 4.89 -17.12 -5.00
N LYS A 54 6.02 -16.95 -4.32
CA LYS A 54 6.93 -18.04 -3.90
C LYS A 54 6.43 -18.85 -2.72
N LEU A 55 5.29 -18.50 -2.12
CA LEU A 55 4.68 -19.32 -1.08
C LEU A 55 4.33 -20.70 -1.65
N ARG A 56 4.54 -21.74 -0.83
CA ARG A 56 4.36 -23.15 -1.22
C ARG A 56 2.98 -23.43 -1.82
N ASP A 57 1.95 -22.78 -1.28
CA ASP A 57 0.56 -22.99 -1.67
C ASP A 57 0.12 -22.11 -2.86
N VAL A 58 1.02 -21.30 -3.43
CA VAL A 58 0.74 -20.40 -4.57
C VAL A 58 1.43 -20.91 -5.84
N CYS A 59 2.74 -20.69 -5.98
CA CYS A 59 3.54 -21.27 -7.07
C CYS A 59 4.64 -22.21 -6.55
N GLY A 60 4.89 -22.20 -5.23
CA GLY A 60 6.08 -22.81 -4.65
C GLY A 60 7.38 -22.20 -5.19
N LEU A 61 8.44 -23.01 -5.20
CA LEU A 61 9.76 -22.62 -5.71
C LEU A 61 9.91 -22.84 -7.23
N ASN A 62 8.79 -22.86 -7.98
CA ASN A 62 8.83 -22.91 -9.44
C ASN A 62 9.00 -21.50 -10.01
N ASP A 63 10.24 -21.13 -10.31
CA ASP A 63 10.59 -19.79 -10.80
C ASP A 63 9.91 -19.44 -12.14
N GLU A 64 9.59 -20.41 -13.00
CA GLU A 64 8.89 -20.15 -14.27
C GLU A 64 7.44 -19.72 -14.03
N GLU A 65 6.73 -20.41 -13.13
CA GLU A 65 5.34 -20.08 -12.80
C GLU A 65 5.26 -18.77 -12.00
N VAL A 66 6.21 -18.53 -11.08
CA VAL A 66 6.34 -17.24 -10.39
C VAL A 66 6.53 -16.10 -11.39
N LYS A 67 7.44 -16.27 -12.37
CA LYS A 67 7.68 -15.26 -13.41
C LYS A 67 6.41 -15.01 -14.23
N LYS A 68 5.74 -16.07 -14.69
CA LYS A 68 4.52 -15.96 -15.48
C LYS A 68 3.43 -15.18 -14.74
N ARG A 69 3.12 -15.55 -13.50
CA ARG A 69 2.10 -14.86 -12.69
C ARG A 69 2.48 -13.43 -12.36
N PHE A 70 3.76 -13.18 -12.08
CA PHE A 70 4.25 -11.82 -11.88
C PHE A 70 4.11 -10.96 -13.15
N ASP A 71 4.43 -11.50 -14.32
CA ASP A 71 4.28 -10.82 -15.60
C ASP A 71 2.79 -10.49 -15.91
N GLU A 72 1.86 -11.38 -15.54
CA GLU A 72 0.42 -11.11 -15.59
C GLU A 72 0.01 -9.96 -14.65
N MET A 73 0.46 -9.99 -13.40
CA MET A 73 0.19 -8.91 -12.44
C MET A 73 0.78 -7.57 -12.90
N GLU A 74 1.99 -7.56 -13.49
CA GLU A 74 2.57 -6.34 -14.08
C GLU A 74 1.75 -5.85 -15.28
N LEU A 75 1.27 -6.74 -16.15
CA LEU A 75 0.47 -6.36 -17.32
C LEU A 75 -0.87 -5.74 -16.93
N TYR A 76 -1.57 -6.33 -15.95
CA TYR A 76 -2.93 -5.92 -15.60
C TYR A 76 -3.00 -4.92 -14.46
N PHE A 77 -2.07 -4.95 -13.51
CA PHE A 77 -2.08 -4.08 -12.34
C PHE A 77 -1.05 -2.95 -12.44
N ASN A 78 0.13 -3.18 -13.06
CA ASN A 78 1.19 -2.21 -13.39
C ASN A 78 1.74 -1.37 -12.21
N GLY A 79 1.21 -1.54 -11.00
CA GLY A 79 1.52 -0.76 -9.81
C GLY A 79 1.19 0.74 -9.94
N TYR A 80 1.47 1.49 -8.87
CA TYR A 80 1.28 2.94 -8.80
C TYR A 80 2.32 3.60 -7.89
N ARG A 81 2.39 4.94 -7.96
CA ARG A 81 3.22 5.78 -7.09
C ARG A 81 2.37 6.91 -6.52
N PHE A 82 2.60 7.24 -5.25
CA PHE A 82 2.01 8.43 -4.61
C PHE A 82 2.99 9.60 -4.53
N THR A 83 4.13 9.49 -5.19
CA THR A 83 5.14 10.54 -5.21
C THR A 83 5.54 10.84 -6.65
N PRO A 84 5.84 12.10 -6.99
CA PRO A 84 6.32 12.48 -8.31
C PRO A 84 7.77 12.02 -8.57
N VAL A 85 8.48 11.53 -7.55
CA VAL A 85 9.87 11.04 -7.66
C VAL A 85 9.88 9.70 -8.41
N ALA A 86 10.38 9.73 -9.65
CA ALA A 86 10.32 8.59 -10.58
C ALA A 86 11.13 7.37 -10.10
N GLU A 87 12.19 7.60 -9.33
CA GLU A 87 13.08 6.59 -8.77
C GLU A 87 12.40 5.78 -7.65
N THR A 88 11.31 6.29 -7.09
CA THR A 88 10.57 5.60 -6.04
C THR A 88 9.95 4.32 -6.60
N PRO A 89 10.13 3.16 -5.95
CA PRO A 89 9.52 1.92 -6.40
C PRO A 89 7.99 2.05 -6.50
N ARG A 90 7.40 1.41 -7.53
CA ARG A 90 5.96 1.25 -7.60
C ARG A 90 5.50 0.30 -6.51
N VAL A 91 4.30 0.55 -6.00
CA VAL A 91 3.59 -0.38 -5.13
C VAL A 91 2.38 -0.97 -5.85
N TYR A 92 1.99 -2.18 -5.48
CA TYR A 92 0.82 -2.86 -6.01
C TYR A 92 -0.33 -2.77 -5.01
N ASN A 93 -1.56 -2.78 -5.53
CA ASN A 93 -2.73 -2.71 -4.68
C ASN A 93 -2.85 -4.00 -3.89
N THR A 94 -2.86 -3.89 -2.56
CA THR A 94 -2.92 -5.05 -1.67
C THR A 94 -4.21 -5.86 -1.89
N ASN A 95 -5.36 -5.20 -2.07
CA ASN A 95 -6.63 -5.88 -2.26
C ASN A 95 -6.65 -6.66 -3.58
N THR A 96 -6.33 -6.01 -4.69
CA THR A 96 -6.29 -6.67 -6.01
C THR A 96 -5.25 -7.80 -6.05
N GLY A 97 -4.10 -7.62 -5.40
CA GLY A 97 -3.09 -8.67 -5.26
C GLY A 97 -3.61 -9.89 -4.49
N LEU A 98 -4.29 -9.68 -3.36
CA LEU A 98 -4.89 -10.77 -2.58
C LEU A 98 -6.03 -11.47 -3.34
N GLU A 99 -6.88 -10.72 -4.04
CA GLU A 99 -7.95 -11.28 -4.88
C GLU A 99 -7.38 -12.18 -5.99
N TYR A 100 -6.32 -11.73 -6.67
CA TYR A 100 -5.64 -12.52 -7.70
C TYR A 100 -5.11 -13.85 -7.14
N LEU A 101 -4.52 -13.83 -5.95
CA LEU A 101 -4.01 -15.04 -5.30
C LEU A 101 -5.13 -16.01 -4.92
N GLN A 102 -6.28 -15.51 -4.46
CA GLN A 102 -7.41 -16.36 -4.06
C GLN A 102 -8.08 -17.09 -5.24
N VAL A 103 -8.23 -16.41 -6.38
CA VAL A 103 -8.82 -17.02 -7.59
C VAL A 103 -7.88 -18.08 -8.18
N SER A 104 -6.57 -17.89 -8.03
CA SER A 104 -5.53 -18.74 -8.59
C SER A 104 -5.25 -20.04 -7.82
N SER A 105 -5.90 -20.22 -6.66
CA SER A 105 -5.79 -21.40 -5.79
C SER A 105 -6.96 -22.39 -5.93
N GLN A 106 -7.93 -22.13 -6.83
CA GLN A 106 -9.00 -23.06 -7.21
C GLN A 106 -8.61 -23.88 -8.43
#